data_AF-K0X1T2-F1
#
_entry.id   AF-K0X1T2-F1
#
_cell.length_a   1.000
_cell.length_b   1.000
_cell.length_c   1.000
_cell.angle_alpha   90.00
_cell.angle_beta   90.00
_cell.angle_gamma   90.00
#
_symmetry.space_group_name_H-M   'P 1'
#
loop_
_entity.id
_entity.type
_entity.pdbx_description
1 polymer ?
#
loop_
_entity_poly.entity_id
_entity_poly.type
_entity_poly.pdbx_seq_one_letter_code
_entity_poly.pdbx_strand_id
1 'polypeptide(L)'
;MRKLFLLGMLVVVPFVFAVQYSGTDVEEMQKERCGGYSNPPCKCCDGKGRTECTMCDGTGWRICSFCGGEGTIDRGNGKETCANCNGKGQFKCGYCKKGERICTCCNGTGKQRHVGR
;
A
#
# COMPACT_ATOMS: atom_id res chain seq x y z
N MET A 1 45.83 46.28 20.46
CA MET A 1 44.52 45.96 19.84
C MET A 1 44.61 45.08 18.58
N ARG A 2 45.55 45.33 17.64
CA ARG A 2 45.65 44.58 16.36
C ARG A 2 46.10 43.10 16.47
N LYS A 3 46.94 42.76 17.46
CA LYS A 3 47.42 41.38 17.70
C LYS A 3 46.33 40.44 18.25
N LEU A 4 45.38 40.95 19.04
CA LEU A 4 44.28 40.17 19.62
C LEU A 4 43.24 39.80 18.55
N PHE A 5 43.00 40.70 17.59
CA PHE A 5 42.13 40.46 16.44
C PHE A 5 42.67 39.37 15.50
N LEU A 6 43.99 39.36 15.26
CA LEU A 6 44.65 38.35 14.42
C LEU A 6 44.62 36.95 15.07
N LEU A 7 44.81 36.87 16.39
CA LEU A 7 44.66 35.62 17.14
C LEU A 7 43.21 35.12 17.15
N GLY A 8 42.23 36.01 17.28
CA GLY A 8 40.81 35.66 17.14
C GLY A 8 40.47 35.10 15.77
N MET A 9 40.99 35.70 14.69
CA MET A 9 40.80 35.18 13.33
C MET A 9 41.50 33.83 13.08
N LEU A 10 42.68 33.61 13.65
CA LEU A 10 43.42 32.36 13.49
C LEU A 10 42.79 31.15 14.20
N VAL A 11 41.93 31.37 15.20
CA VAL A 11 41.32 30.28 15.99
C VAL A 11 39.83 30.16 15.69
N VAL A 12 39.09 31.27 15.63
CA VAL A 12 37.63 31.26 15.44
C VAL A 12 37.26 30.88 14.01
N VAL A 13 37.99 31.36 13.00
CA VAL A 13 37.70 31.06 11.60
C VAL A 13 37.86 29.56 11.29
N PRO A 14 39.01 28.90 11.58
CA PRO A 14 39.14 27.47 11.32
C PRO A 14 38.21 26.62 12.20
N PHE A 15 37.87 27.06 13.41
CA PHE A 15 36.92 26.36 14.27
C PHE A 15 35.48 26.42 13.73
N VAL A 16 35.04 27.58 13.23
CA VAL A 16 33.73 27.72 12.56
C VAL A 16 33.69 26.91 11.26
N PHE A 17 34.77 26.91 10.47
CA PHE A 17 34.86 26.05 9.28
C PHE A 17 34.82 24.55 9.64
N ALA A 18 35.50 24.13 10.70
CA ALA A 18 35.47 22.73 11.15
C ALA A 18 34.08 22.31 11.66
N VAL A 19 33.38 23.17 12.40
CA VAL A 19 32.02 22.93 12.90
C VAL A 19 31.00 22.89 11.75
N GLN A 20 31.13 23.77 10.76
CA GLN A 20 30.26 23.75 9.56
C GLN A 20 30.44 22.44 8.76
N TYR A 21 31.67 21.97 8.61
CA TYR A 21 31.99 20.74 7.85
C TYR A 21 31.60 19.43 8.55
N SER A 22 31.39 19.46 9.87
CA SER A 22 31.02 18.26 10.62
C SER A 22 29.52 18.15 10.90
N GLY A 23 28.74 19.19 10.57
CA GLY A 23 27.33 19.31 10.98
C GLY A 23 26.26 19.08 9.92
N THR A 24 26.56 19.09 8.61
CA THR A 24 25.49 19.15 7.58
C THR A 24 25.49 18.05 6.52
N ASP A 25 26.47 17.15 6.46
CA ASP A 25 26.66 16.36 5.23
C ASP A 25 26.55 14.82 5.42
N VAL A 26 26.17 14.32 6.60
CA VAL A 26 26.07 12.86 6.84
C VAL A 26 24.67 12.27 6.70
N GLU A 27 23.60 13.08 6.74
CA GLU A 27 22.25 12.56 6.51
C GLU A 27 21.82 12.61 5.03
N GLU A 28 22.38 13.51 4.21
CA GLU A 28 22.02 13.61 2.78
C GLU A 28 22.93 12.79 1.84
N MET A 29 24.20 12.55 2.18
CA MET A 29 25.12 11.85 1.26
C MET A 29 24.87 10.34 1.10
N GLN A 30 24.06 9.71 1.96
CA GLN A 30 23.63 8.31 1.74
C GLN A 30 22.43 8.18 0.78
N LYS A 31 21.80 9.28 0.37
CA LYS A 31 20.65 9.25 -0.55
C LYS A 31 21.05 9.13 -2.03
N GLU A 32 22.30 9.48 -2.37
CA GLU A 32 22.73 9.56 -3.77
C GLU A 32 23.73 8.49 -4.21
N ARG A 33 24.38 7.77 -3.28
CA ARG A 33 25.28 6.63 -3.63
C ARG A 33 24.60 5.27 -3.72
N CYS A 34 23.41 5.16 -3.15
CA CYS A 34 22.43 4.14 -3.49
C CYS A 34 21.18 4.91 -3.88
N GLY A 35 20.96 5.10 -5.19
CA GLY A 35 19.81 5.83 -5.73
C GLY A 35 18.58 5.52 -4.90
N GLY A 36 18.04 6.57 -4.25
CA GLY A 36 17.25 6.45 -3.04
C GLY A 36 16.30 5.26 -3.04
N TYR A 37 16.11 4.66 -1.86
CA TYR A 37 15.06 3.68 -1.55
C TYR A 37 13.64 4.27 -1.75
N SER A 38 13.39 4.95 -2.87
CA SER A 38 12.05 5.11 -3.41
C SER A 38 11.60 3.69 -3.68
N ASN A 39 10.69 3.19 -2.84
CA ASN A 39 10.01 1.95 -3.08
C ASN A 39 8.80 2.35 -3.93
N PRO A 40 8.91 2.37 -5.28
CA PRO A 40 7.89 2.97 -6.12
C PRO A 40 6.56 2.27 -5.90
N PRO A 41 5.42 2.94 -6.18
CA PRO A 41 4.12 2.33 -6.04
C PRO A 41 4.07 1.02 -6.83
N CYS A 42 3.48 -0.01 -6.24
CA CYS A 42 3.34 -1.30 -6.88
C CYS A 42 2.44 -1.16 -8.12
N LYS A 43 3.01 -1.42 -9.31
CA LYS A 43 2.29 -1.34 -10.58
C LYS A 43 1.12 -2.32 -10.70
N CYS A 44 1.15 -3.46 -9.99
CA CYS A 44 0.04 -4.43 -10.05
C CYS A 44 -1.24 -3.97 -9.33
N CYS A 45 -1.14 -2.95 -8.47
CA CYS A 45 -2.26 -2.46 -7.69
C CYS A 45 -2.28 -0.94 -7.58
N ASP A 46 -1.55 -0.24 -8.46
CA ASP A 46 -1.40 1.21 -8.49
C ASP A 46 -1.12 1.84 -7.12
N GLY A 47 -0.28 1.18 -6.33
CA GLY A 47 0.06 1.66 -4.98
C GLY A 47 -0.91 1.28 -3.86
N LYS A 48 -2.07 0.71 -4.17
CA LYS A 48 -3.15 0.46 -3.18
C LYS A 48 -2.89 -0.71 -2.23
N GLY A 49 -2.02 -1.65 -2.63
CA GLY A 49 -1.76 -2.89 -1.88
C GLY A 49 -2.88 -3.94 -2.01
N ARG A 50 -4.03 -3.59 -2.59
CA ARG A 50 -5.16 -4.49 -2.81
C ARG A 50 -5.61 -4.42 -4.27
N THR A 51 -6.19 -5.49 -4.77
CA THR A 51 -6.82 -5.52 -6.09
C THR A 51 -8.25 -5.99 -5.98
N GLU A 52 -9.08 -5.49 -6.89
CA GLU A 52 -10.48 -5.84 -6.98
C GLU A 52 -10.65 -7.33 -7.25
N CYS A 53 -11.55 -7.97 -6.49
CA CYS A 53 -11.85 -9.37 -6.57
C CYS A 53 -12.82 -9.66 -7.72
N THR A 54 -12.25 -10.01 -8.87
CA THR A 54 -12.97 -10.44 -10.08
C THR A 54 -13.86 -11.67 -9.89
N MET A 55 -13.68 -12.46 -8.83
CA MET A 55 -14.57 -13.59 -8.54
C MET A 55 -15.96 -13.12 -8.10
N CYS A 56 -16.12 -11.86 -7.72
CA CYS A 56 -17.37 -11.28 -7.25
C CYS A 56 -17.53 -9.83 -7.69
N ASP A 57 -16.87 -9.44 -8.79
CA ASP A 57 -16.97 -8.11 -9.40
C ASP A 57 -16.77 -6.96 -8.39
N GLY A 58 -15.81 -7.13 -7.49
CA GLY A 58 -15.50 -6.11 -6.48
C GLY A 58 -16.54 -5.92 -5.37
N THR A 59 -17.67 -6.64 -5.40
CA THR A 59 -18.75 -6.47 -4.41
C THR A 59 -18.47 -7.19 -3.09
N GLY A 60 -17.73 -8.30 -3.14
CA GLY A 60 -17.54 -9.20 -2.01
C GLY A 60 -18.72 -10.14 -1.77
N TRP A 61 -19.71 -10.15 -2.66
CA TRP A 61 -20.90 -10.99 -2.60
C TRP A 61 -21.11 -11.72 -3.92
N ARG A 62 -21.77 -12.87 -3.85
CA ARG A 62 -22.18 -13.63 -5.02
C ARG A 62 -23.68 -13.83 -4.99
N ILE A 63 -24.30 -13.56 -6.12
CA ILE A 63 -25.72 -13.84 -6.33
C ILE A 63 -25.92 -15.35 -6.27
N CYS A 64 -26.96 -15.78 -5.55
CA CYS A 64 -27.33 -17.17 -5.48
C CYS A 64 -27.93 -17.59 -6.83
N SER A 65 -27.14 -18.28 -7.65
CA SER A 65 -27.54 -18.78 -8.97
C SER A 65 -28.79 -19.66 -8.92
N PHE A 66 -29.01 -20.37 -7.82
CA PHE A 66 -30.16 -21.27 -7.66
C PHE A 66 -31.52 -20.52 -7.60
N CYS A 67 -31.54 -19.27 -7.15
CA CYS A 67 -32.75 -18.44 -7.11
C CYS A 67 -32.60 -17.13 -7.91
N GLY A 68 -31.53 -16.99 -8.71
CA GLY A 68 -31.26 -15.78 -9.48
C GLY A 68 -31.07 -14.49 -8.67
N GLY A 69 -30.94 -14.56 -7.35
CA GLY A 69 -30.90 -13.37 -6.49
C GLY A 69 -32.18 -13.07 -5.72
N GLU A 70 -33.28 -13.74 -6.04
CA GLU A 70 -34.60 -13.45 -5.47
C GLU A 70 -34.74 -13.91 -4.00
N GLY A 71 -33.89 -14.84 -3.57
CA GLY A 71 -34.04 -15.49 -2.26
C GLY A 71 -35.23 -16.44 -2.16
N THR A 72 -36.06 -16.53 -3.20
CA THR A 72 -37.20 -17.44 -3.30
C THR A 72 -37.19 -18.16 -4.65
N ILE A 73 -37.86 -19.31 -4.72
CA ILE A 73 -37.97 -20.12 -5.93
C ILE A 73 -39.45 -20.42 -6.13
N ASP A 74 -39.94 -20.14 -7.34
CA ASP A 74 -41.30 -20.50 -7.72
C ASP A 74 -41.32 -21.92 -8.27
N ARG A 75 -42.16 -22.78 -7.68
CA ARG A 75 -42.34 -24.19 -8.10
C ARG A 75 -43.73 -24.44 -8.70
N GLY A 76 -44.47 -23.39 -9.06
CA GLY A 76 -45.80 -23.48 -9.66
C GLY A 76 -46.94 -23.68 -8.64
N ASN A 77 -46.64 -24.20 -7.44
CA ASN A 77 -47.59 -24.30 -6.32
C ASN A 77 -47.37 -23.23 -5.24
N GLY A 78 -46.53 -22.23 -5.52
CA GLY A 78 -46.16 -21.15 -4.60
C GLY A 78 -44.67 -20.83 -4.61
N LYS A 79 -44.31 -19.70 -3.98
CA LYS A 79 -42.92 -19.30 -3.73
C LYS A 79 -42.42 -19.94 -2.44
N GLU A 80 -41.30 -20.66 -2.54
CA GLU A 80 -40.59 -21.21 -1.39
C GLU A 80 -39.29 -20.47 -1.15
N THR A 81 -38.87 -20.38 0.12
CA THR A 81 -37.57 -19.79 0.50
C THR A 81 -36.43 -20.62 -0.09
N CYS A 82 -35.50 -19.96 -0.77
CA CYS A 82 -34.33 -20.63 -1.33
C CYS A 82 -33.41 -21.13 -0.20
N ALA A 83 -33.36 -22.44 -0.01
CA ALA A 83 -32.52 -23.08 1.00
C ALA A 83 -31.01 -22.82 0.77
N ASN A 84 -30.58 -22.70 -0.49
CA ASN A 84 -29.17 -22.54 -0.83
C ASN A 84 -28.58 -21.19 -0.38
N CYS A 85 -29.42 -20.17 -0.20
CA CYS A 85 -29.03 -18.88 0.36
C CYS A 85 -29.78 -18.51 1.63
N ASN A 86 -30.57 -19.43 2.19
CA ASN A 86 -31.46 -19.20 3.33
C ASN A 86 -32.31 -17.93 3.16
N GLY A 87 -32.90 -17.75 1.97
CA GLY A 87 -33.76 -16.60 1.68
C GLY A 87 -33.03 -15.29 1.35
N LYS A 88 -31.69 -15.24 1.41
CA LYS A 88 -30.96 -13.97 1.25
C LYS A 88 -30.75 -13.52 -0.19
N GLY A 89 -30.92 -14.42 -1.16
CA GLY A 89 -30.61 -14.18 -2.57
C GLY A 89 -29.11 -14.12 -2.90
N GLN A 90 -28.23 -14.05 -1.89
CA GLN A 90 -26.79 -13.91 -2.08
C GLN A 90 -26.00 -14.51 -0.91
N PHE A 91 -24.73 -14.78 -1.13
CA PHE A 91 -23.78 -15.23 -0.11
C PHE A 91 -22.45 -14.48 -0.21
N LYS A 92 -21.71 -14.42 0.90
CA LYS A 92 -20.38 -13.80 0.93
C LYS A 92 -19.45 -14.53 -0.03
N CYS A 93 -18.69 -13.76 -0.80
CA CYS A 93 -17.62 -14.32 -1.62
C CYS A 93 -16.52 -14.90 -0.71
N GLY A 94 -16.26 -16.21 -0.80
CA GLY A 94 -15.22 -16.87 -0.01
C GLY A 94 -13.79 -16.59 -0.48
N TYR A 95 -13.62 -16.02 -1.68
CA TYR A 95 -12.30 -15.81 -2.29
C TYR A 95 -11.62 -14.52 -1.87
N CYS A 96 -12.34 -13.60 -1.23
CA CYS A 96 -11.85 -12.27 -0.93
C CYS A 96 -12.59 -11.65 0.25
N LYS A 97 -12.03 -10.56 0.78
CA LYS A 97 -12.64 -9.82 1.89
C LYS A 97 -13.16 -8.50 1.35
N LYS A 98 -14.47 -8.26 1.50
CA LYS A 98 -15.14 -7.03 1.04
C LYS A 98 -14.87 -6.70 -0.43
N GLY A 99 -14.81 -7.73 -1.28
CA GLY A 99 -14.60 -7.53 -2.72
C GLY A 99 -13.16 -7.24 -3.12
N GLU A 100 -12.20 -7.35 -2.21
CA GLU A 100 -10.79 -7.11 -2.50
C GLU A 100 -9.92 -8.28 -2.05
N ARG A 101 -8.84 -8.51 -2.82
CA ARG A 101 -7.77 -9.43 -2.46
C ARG A 101 -6.48 -8.66 -2.20
N ILE A 102 -5.63 -9.22 -1.35
CA ILE A 102 -4.29 -8.68 -1.14
C ILE A 102 -3.52 -8.79 -2.46
N CYS A 103 -2.89 -7.69 -2.88
CA CYS A 103 -2.03 -7.72 -4.05
C CYS A 103 -0.81 -8.58 -3.75
N THR A 104 -0.67 -9.69 -4.46
CA THR A 104 0.42 -10.65 -4.30
C THR A 104 1.77 -10.09 -4.75
N CYS A 105 1.80 -9.19 -5.74
CA CYS A 105 3.05 -8.56 -6.19
C CYS A 105 3.78 -7.79 -5.08
N CYS A 106 3.02 -7.23 -4.13
CA CYS A 106 3.56 -6.42 -3.04
C CYS A 106 3.20 -6.96 -1.65
N ASN A 107 2.57 -8.13 -1.56
CA ASN A 107 1.98 -8.70 -0.34
C ASN A 107 1.20 -7.68 0.51
N GLY A 108 0.40 -6.81 -0.13
CA GLY A 108 -0.40 -5.83 0.61
C GLY A 108 0.28 -4.51 0.93
N THR A 109 1.59 -4.39 0.69
CA THR A 109 2.34 -3.17 1.06
C THR A 109 2.07 -1.98 0.15
N GLY A 110 1.56 -2.22 -1.06
CA GLY A 110 1.35 -1.17 -2.07
C GLY A 110 2.65 -0.65 -2.69
N LYS A 111 3.81 -1.20 -2.34
CA LYS A 111 5.10 -0.77 -2.87
C LYS A 111 5.75 -1.90 -3.65
N GLN A 112 6.49 -1.61 -4.71
CA GLN A 112 7.29 -2.66 -5.37
C GLN A 112 8.24 -3.27 -4.35
N ARG A 113 8.61 -4.53 -4.53
CA ARG A 113 9.82 -5.04 -3.85
C ARG A 113 10.98 -4.65 -4.74
N HIS A 114 12.07 -4.15 -4.17
CA HIS A 114 13.33 -4.07 -4.89
C HIS A 114 13.65 -5.49 -5.41
N VAL A 115 13.41 -5.72 -6.70
CA VAL A 115 13.97 -6.87 -7.40
C VAL A 115 15.40 -6.46 -7.70
N GLY A 116 16.27 -6.65 -6.71
CA GLY A 116 17.71 -6.57 -6.94
C GLY A 116 18.04 -7.59 -8.02
N ARG A 117 18.45 -7.09 -9.19
CA ARG A 117 18.91 -7.91 -10.31
C ARG A 117 20.41 -8.09 -10.20
#